data_AF-A0A2E5JS40-F1
#
_entry.id   AF-A0A2E5JS40-F1
#
_cell.length_a   1.000
_cell.length_b   1.000
_cell.length_c   1.000
_cell.angle_alpha   90.00
_cell.angle_beta   90.00
_cell.angle_gamma   90.00
#
_symmetry.space_group_name_H-M   'P 1'
#
loop_
_entity.id
_entity.type
_entity.pdbx_description
1 polymer ?
#
loop_
_entity_poly.entity_id
_entity_poly.type
_entity_poly.pdbx_seq_one_letter_code
_entity_poly.pdbx_strand_id
1 'polypeptide(L)'
;SIVGEIEVDFNIGGSGKKLIRNGIINIKEGSIYTVLMDEPINLISAKAELKNNFMDITSFNGSINDSQSKNKNKDNFSIDGKIDFTKFFEPRYNVTANGKDIFYRSLNQDIESYADIDISIIGKDTIDISGTINARNGAIYKEFTSSESNDASDDSERTITNYNIRFPIEDSFSIRNSQIDAKISGELGMSKLYSETWNYSGEIEFIEGQIYYYLGDVFENLKGTMVFDGQGFNPFLELSASTKIGDAEIILGVFGPFDNPEWRFDSDKGYSESDILQLLTFNTRVSEEGFSTEGLGTQAQTILGAYLERQLEKNFIKSTGLKSSGIIQDVQISGTSELINPNQGEEFSINARLNQSFSLSYKRSFSLEAAYKNKVGVEYKLNPNFSVIGNVDESGQVQMKFRVRRVY
;
A
#
# COMPACT_ATOMS: atom_id res chain seq x y z
N SER A 1 -7.46 -4.39 -26.32
CA SER A 1 -7.83 -4.71 -27.72
C SER A 1 -6.61 -5.19 -28.47
N ILE A 2 -6.78 -5.92 -29.58
CA ILE A 2 -5.70 -6.27 -30.51
C ILE A 2 -6.06 -5.70 -31.88
N VAL A 3 -5.15 -4.99 -32.51
CA VAL A 3 -5.32 -4.35 -33.83
C VAL A 3 -4.11 -4.60 -34.71
N GLY A 4 -4.27 -4.55 -36.03
CA GLY A 4 -3.19 -4.77 -37.01
C GLY A 4 -3.63 -5.67 -38.17
N GLU A 5 -2.66 -6.07 -39.00
CA GLU A 5 -2.90 -7.06 -40.05
C GLU A 5 -2.85 -8.46 -39.44
N ILE A 6 -4.02 -9.08 -39.28
CA ILE A 6 -4.18 -10.38 -38.65
C ILE A 6 -4.78 -11.35 -39.67
N GLU A 7 -3.97 -12.31 -40.11
CA GLU A 7 -4.39 -13.40 -40.97
C GLU A 7 -4.57 -14.67 -40.14
N VAL A 8 -5.76 -15.25 -40.20
CA VAL A 8 -6.08 -16.51 -39.53
C VAL A 8 -6.62 -17.49 -40.56
N ASP A 9 -5.90 -18.59 -40.75
CA ASP A 9 -6.44 -19.79 -41.38
C ASP A 9 -6.79 -20.78 -40.27
N PHE A 10 -8.02 -21.30 -40.28
CA PHE A 10 -8.51 -22.17 -39.23
C PHE A 10 -9.48 -23.20 -39.77
N ASN A 11 -9.19 -24.46 -39.47
CA ASN A 11 -9.97 -25.62 -39.87
C ASN A 11 -10.34 -26.45 -38.64
N ILE A 12 -11.64 -26.74 -38.50
CA ILE A 12 -12.16 -27.68 -37.51
C ILE A 12 -12.69 -28.91 -38.24
N GLY A 13 -12.15 -30.07 -37.88
CA GLY A 13 -12.66 -31.38 -38.29
C GLY A 13 -12.91 -32.31 -37.11
N GLY A 14 -13.07 -33.58 -37.41
CA GLY A 14 -13.30 -34.63 -36.42
C GLY A 14 -14.77 -34.82 -36.05
N SER A 15 -15.02 -35.51 -34.95
CA SER A 15 -16.39 -35.79 -34.48
C SER A 15 -16.81 -34.77 -33.44
N GLY A 16 -18.11 -34.60 -33.19
CA GLY A 16 -18.61 -33.68 -32.14
C GLY A 16 -18.04 -33.97 -30.74
N LYS A 17 -17.55 -35.19 -30.47
CA LYS A 17 -16.89 -35.58 -29.21
C LYS A 17 -15.36 -35.42 -29.24
N LYS A 18 -14.76 -35.25 -30.41
CA LYS A 18 -13.30 -35.13 -30.63
C LYS A 18 -13.06 -34.21 -31.82
N LEU A 19 -13.14 -32.91 -31.56
CA LEU A 19 -12.82 -31.89 -32.54
C LEU A 19 -11.30 -31.84 -32.72
N ILE A 20 -10.87 -31.75 -33.97
CA ILE A 20 -9.47 -31.61 -34.37
C ILE A 20 -9.34 -30.24 -35.01
N ARG A 21 -8.47 -29.41 -34.44
CA ARG A 21 -8.23 -28.05 -34.91
C ARG A 21 -6.86 -27.96 -35.56
N ASN A 22 -6.84 -27.37 -36.75
CA ASN A 22 -5.62 -27.01 -37.45
C ASN A 22 -5.73 -25.55 -37.90
N GLY A 23 -4.62 -24.87 -38.05
CA GLY A 23 -4.64 -23.49 -38.50
C GLY A 23 -3.28 -22.81 -38.41
N ILE A 24 -3.22 -21.61 -38.96
CA ILE A 24 -2.05 -20.74 -38.89
C ILE A 24 -2.56 -19.36 -38.51
N ILE A 25 -1.88 -18.71 -37.57
CA ILE A 25 -2.10 -17.32 -37.22
C ILE A 25 -0.85 -16.56 -37.63
N ASN A 26 -0.99 -15.53 -38.45
CA ASN A 26 0.06 -14.57 -38.76
C ASN A 26 -0.41 -13.17 -38.36
N ILE A 27 0.42 -12.45 -37.62
CA ILE A 27 0.20 -11.05 -37.25
C ILE A 27 1.35 -10.23 -37.82
N LYS A 28 1.05 -9.16 -38.53
CA LYS A 28 2.01 -8.16 -39.00
C LYS A 28 1.61 -6.78 -38.50
N GLU A 29 2.61 -6.05 -38.01
CA GLU A 29 2.45 -4.69 -37.47
C GLU A 29 1.29 -4.59 -36.46
N GLY A 30 1.15 -5.61 -35.61
CA GLY A 30 0.09 -5.67 -34.61
C GLY A 30 0.36 -4.77 -33.39
N SER A 31 -0.72 -4.41 -32.70
CA SER A 31 -0.66 -3.74 -31.40
C SER A 31 -1.65 -4.35 -30.41
N ILE A 32 -1.21 -4.53 -29.16
CA ILE A 32 -2.03 -5.00 -28.03
C ILE A 32 -2.16 -3.89 -26.99
N TYR A 33 -3.40 -3.52 -26.70
CA TYR A 33 -3.77 -2.60 -25.64
C TYR A 33 -4.41 -3.37 -24.48
N THR A 34 -4.01 -3.06 -23.25
CA THR A 34 -4.57 -3.66 -22.03
C THR A 34 -5.19 -2.58 -21.15
N VAL A 35 -5.96 -2.98 -20.13
CA VAL A 35 -6.49 -2.05 -19.11
C VAL A 35 -5.53 -1.88 -17.93
N LEU A 36 -4.35 -2.50 -17.99
CA LEU A 36 -3.36 -2.50 -16.92
C LEU A 36 -2.21 -1.53 -17.21
N MET A 37 -1.90 -1.32 -18.48
CA MET A 37 -0.76 -0.54 -18.94
C MET A 37 -1.20 0.59 -19.87
N ASP A 38 -0.54 1.73 -19.73
CA ASP A 38 -0.72 2.90 -20.58
C ASP A 38 -0.09 2.70 -21.98
N GLU A 39 1.15 2.18 -22.01
CA GLU A 39 1.84 1.91 -23.27
C GLU A 39 1.48 0.51 -23.83
N PRO A 40 1.07 0.42 -25.11
CA PRO A 40 0.74 -0.85 -25.72
C PRO A 40 1.99 -1.62 -26.16
N ILE A 41 1.83 -2.93 -26.34
CA ILE A 41 2.81 -3.75 -27.06
C ILE A 41 2.59 -3.47 -28.55
N ASN A 42 3.59 -2.91 -29.24
CA ASN A 42 3.49 -2.46 -30.63
C ASN A 42 4.40 -3.26 -31.56
N LEU A 43 4.23 -3.03 -32.88
CA LEU A 43 5.07 -3.62 -33.93
C LEU A 43 5.12 -5.14 -33.85
N ILE A 44 4.02 -5.76 -33.45
CA ILE A 44 3.95 -7.19 -33.24
C ILE A 44 4.07 -7.89 -34.60
N SER A 45 5.09 -8.75 -34.69
CA SER A 45 5.27 -9.72 -35.76
C SER A 45 5.20 -11.10 -35.13
N ALA A 46 4.12 -11.83 -35.41
CA ALA A 46 3.88 -13.11 -34.78
C ALA A 46 3.41 -14.17 -35.77
N LYS A 47 3.80 -15.42 -35.52
CA LYS A 47 3.40 -16.60 -36.25
C LYS A 47 3.19 -17.76 -35.30
N ALA A 48 2.01 -18.37 -35.36
CA ALA A 48 1.70 -19.59 -34.64
C ALA A 48 1.08 -20.63 -35.57
N GLU A 49 1.46 -21.90 -35.39
CA GLU A 49 0.87 -23.03 -36.09
C GLU A 49 0.06 -23.87 -35.11
N LEU A 50 -1.22 -24.08 -35.40
CA LEU A 50 -2.09 -25.00 -34.69
C LEU A 50 -2.16 -26.29 -35.50
N LYS A 51 -1.69 -27.39 -34.92
CA LYS A 51 -1.74 -28.72 -35.55
C LYS A 51 -2.29 -29.75 -34.58
N ASN A 52 -3.38 -30.41 -34.96
CA ASN A 52 -4.05 -31.42 -34.15
C ASN A 52 -4.34 -30.95 -32.71
N ASN A 53 -4.86 -29.72 -32.56
CA ASN A 53 -5.11 -29.04 -31.30
C ASN A 53 -3.86 -28.54 -30.52
N PHE A 54 -2.64 -28.75 -31.00
CA PHE A 54 -1.43 -28.20 -30.38
C PHE A 54 -0.99 -26.95 -31.12
N MET A 55 -1.00 -25.81 -30.45
CA MET A 55 -0.45 -24.56 -30.96
C MET A 55 1.03 -24.46 -30.59
N ASP A 56 1.85 -24.16 -31.58
CA ASP A 56 3.26 -23.82 -31.45
C ASP A 56 3.44 -22.35 -31.83
N ILE A 57 3.88 -21.51 -30.89
CA ILE A 57 4.22 -20.11 -31.14
C ILE A 57 5.63 -20.10 -31.73
N THR A 58 5.71 -20.13 -33.06
CA THR A 58 6.98 -20.23 -33.78
C THR A 58 7.80 -18.95 -33.78
N SER A 59 7.12 -17.80 -33.64
CA SER A 59 7.75 -16.51 -33.41
C SER A 59 6.70 -15.54 -32.85
N PHE A 60 7.05 -14.78 -31.83
CA PHE A 60 6.32 -13.59 -31.45
C PHE A 60 7.35 -12.56 -31.02
N ASN A 61 7.47 -11.47 -31.77
CA ASN A 61 8.30 -10.33 -31.40
C ASN A 61 7.42 -9.09 -31.37
N GLY A 62 7.66 -8.24 -30.39
CA GLY A 62 6.97 -6.97 -30.22
C GLY A 62 7.89 -5.96 -29.53
N SER A 63 7.40 -4.73 -29.47
CA SER A 63 8.13 -3.61 -28.88
C SER A 63 7.29 -2.94 -27.79
N ILE A 64 7.84 -2.85 -26.59
CA ILE A 64 7.23 -2.15 -25.44
C ILE A 64 8.18 -1.00 -25.08
N ASN A 65 7.84 0.21 -25.51
CA ASN A 65 8.68 1.40 -25.38
C ASN A 65 7.89 2.56 -24.77
N ASP A 66 8.61 3.48 -24.14
CA ASP A 66 8.08 4.80 -23.79
C ASP A 66 7.76 5.59 -25.07
N SER A 67 6.50 6.01 -25.23
CA SER A 67 6.08 6.83 -26.37
C SER A 67 6.81 8.17 -26.45
N GLN A 68 7.25 8.71 -25.30
CA GLN A 68 7.96 9.99 -25.18
C GLN A 68 9.46 9.87 -25.43
N SER A 69 10.04 8.67 -25.27
CA SER A 69 11.45 8.44 -25.53
C SER A 69 11.80 8.55 -27.03
N LYS A 70 12.91 9.21 -27.32
CA LYS A 70 13.50 9.27 -28.66
C LYS A 70 14.13 7.93 -29.07
N ASN A 71 14.63 7.18 -28.10
CA ASN A 71 15.24 5.88 -28.32
C ASN A 71 14.17 4.81 -28.17
N LYS A 72 13.76 4.22 -29.29
CA LYS A 72 12.79 3.12 -29.33
C LYS A 72 13.51 1.85 -29.73
N ASN A 73 13.46 0.86 -28.86
CA ASN A 73 13.96 -0.46 -29.16
C ASN A 73 12.98 -1.16 -30.10
N LYS A 74 13.52 -1.93 -31.04
CA LYS A 74 12.72 -2.85 -31.84
C LYS A 74 12.87 -4.25 -31.27
N ASP A 75 11.76 -4.99 -31.25
CA ASP A 75 11.73 -6.40 -30.88
C ASP A 75 12.33 -6.66 -29.48
N ASN A 76 12.04 -5.77 -28.54
CA ASN A 76 12.54 -5.84 -27.16
C ASN A 76 11.68 -6.72 -26.24
N PHE A 77 10.65 -7.36 -26.81
CA PHE A 77 9.75 -8.29 -26.14
C PHE A 77 9.45 -9.49 -27.06
N SER A 78 9.49 -10.70 -26.51
CA SER A 78 9.14 -11.93 -27.23
C SER A 78 8.28 -12.87 -26.38
N ILE A 79 7.52 -13.72 -27.07
CA ILE A 79 6.75 -14.81 -26.46
C ILE A 79 7.04 -16.09 -27.25
N ASP A 80 7.33 -17.15 -26.52
CA ASP A 80 7.67 -18.44 -27.12
C ASP A 80 6.95 -19.56 -26.36
N GLY A 81 6.68 -20.67 -27.04
CA GLY A 81 6.17 -21.87 -26.38
C GLY A 81 4.91 -22.45 -27.02
N LYS A 82 4.24 -23.32 -26.26
CA LYS A 82 3.20 -24.21 -26.77
C LYS A 82 1.94 -24.15 -25.94
N ILE A 83 0.81 -24.30 -26.61
CA ILE A 83 -0.51 -24.35 -25.97
C ILE A 83 -1.26 -25.57 -26.50
N ASP A 84 -1.71 -26.44 -25.59
CA ASP A 84 -2.54 -27.60 -25.92
C ASP A 84 -4.02 -27.23 -25.78
N PHE A 85 -4.70 -27.10 -26.93
CA PHE A 85 -6.13 -26.82 -27.06
C PHE A 85 -6.99 -28.08 -27.20
N THR A 86 -6.51 -29.25 -26.77
CA THR A 86 -7.33 -30.49 -26.76
C THR A 86 -8.66 -30.24 -26.05
N LYS A 87 -8.63 -29.47 -24.96
CA LYS A 87 -9.80 -28.79 -24.40
C LYS A 87 -9.69 -27.29 -24.66
N PHE A 88 -10.51 -26.78 -25.57
CA PHE A 88 -10.39 -25.40 -26.05
C PHE A 88 -10.56 -24.33 -24.96
N PHE A 89 -11.47 -24.54 -24.01
CA PHE A 89 -11.75 -23.61 -22.91
C PHE A 89 -10.98 -23.95 -21.62
N GLU A 90 -10.14 -24.99 -21.65
CA GLU A 90 -9.23 -25.38 -20.55
C GLU A 90 -7.87 -25.76 -21.16
N PRO A 91 -7.21 -24.83 -21.87
CA PRO A 91 -5.95 -25.16 -22.53
C PRO A 91 -4.84 -25.42 -21.51
N ARG A 92 -3.85 -26.23 -21.90
CA ARG A 92 -2.61 -26.37 -21.12
C ARG A 92 -1.53 -25.47 -21.71
N TYR A 93 -1.01 -24.56 -20.90
CA TYR A 93 0.03 -23.61 -21.23
C TYR A 93 1.41 -24.17 -20.93
N ASN A 94 2.37 -23.84 -21.78
CA ASN A 94 3.80 -23.90 -21.54
C ASN A 94 4.44 -22.79 -22.39
N VAL A 95 4.36 -21.57 -21.87
CA VAL A 95 4.71 -20.34 -22.60
C VAL A 95 5.70 -19.55 -21.77
N THR A 96 6.70 -18.98 -22.41
CA THR A 96 7.63 -18.03 -21.81
C THR A 96 7.49 -16.67 -22.48
N ALA A 97 7.67 -15.61 -21.70
CA ALA A 97 7.70 -14.24 -22.15
C ALA A 97 9.02 -13.61 -21.70
N ASN A 98 9.77 -13.07 -22.66
CA ASN A 98 11.08 -12.48 -22.43
C ASN A 98 11.08 -11.04 -22.91
N GLY A 99 11.76 -10.16 -22.19
CA GLY A 99 11.90 -8.78 -22.60
C GLY A 99 13.15 -8.17 -22.02
N LYS A 100 13.76 -7.26 -22.78
CA LYS A 100 14.93 -6.51 -22.35
C LYS A 100 14.69 -5.04 -22.61
N ASP A 101 14.97 -4.19 -21.64
CA ASP A 101 14.75 -2.75 -21.76
C ASP A 101 13.30 -2.44 -22.17
N ILE A 102 12.34 -3.13 -21.53
CA ILE A 102 10.91 -2.87 -21.72
C ILE A 102 10.49 -1.71 -20.84
N PHE A 103 9.62 -0.84 -21.37
CA PHE A 103 9.04 0.24 -20.59
C PHE A 103 7.63 -0.13 -20.11
N TYR A 104 7.43 -0.11 -18.81
CA TYR A 104 6.14 -0.31 -18.17
C TYR A 104 5.66 0.99 -17.56
N ARG A 105 4.44 1.40 -17.89
CA ARG A 105 3.69 2.39 -17.12
C ARG A 105 2.29 1.84 -16.86
N SER A 106 1.93 1.76 -15.59
CA SER A 106 0.57 1.42 -15.17
C SER A 106 -0.43 2.45 -15.70
N LEU A 107 -1.67 2.02 -15.97
CA LEU A 107 -2.69 2.92 -16.54
C LEU A 107 -3.03 4.11 -15.63
N ASN A 108 -2.95 3.92 -14.31
CA ASN A 108 -3.14 5.00 -13.33
C ASN A 108 -1.86 5.81 -13.06
N GLN A 109 -0.74 5.45 -13.69
CA GLN A 109 0.56 6.09 -13.56
C GLN A 109 1.20 5.98 -12.17
N ASP A 110 0.68 5.10 -11.31
CA ASP A 110 1.24 4.82 -9.98
C ASP A 110 2.62 4.15 -10.08
N ILE A 111 2.91 3.50 -11.20
CA ILE A 111 4.16 2.77 -11.44
C ILE A 111 4.64 3.10 -12.84
N GLU A 112 5.91 3.48 -12.94
CA GLU A 112 6.65 3.63 -14.19
C GLU A 112 8.04 3.00 -14.01
N SER A 113 8.49 2.16 -14.94
CA SER A 113 9.81 1.53 -14.87
C SER A 113 10.31 1.03 -16.21
N TYR A 114 11.61 1.06 -16.39
CA TYR A 114 12.30 0.17 -17.32
C TYR A 114 12.63 -1.15 -16.62
N ALA A 115 12.39 -2.27 -17.30
CA ALA A 115 12.65 -3.59 -16.75
C ALA A 115 13.13 -4.58 -17.80
N ASP A 116 13.80 -5.63 -17.34
CA ASP A 116 14.04 -6.86 -18.09
C ASP A 116 13.13 -7.95 -17.48
N ILE A 117 12.45 -8.72 -18.33
CA ILE A 117 11.50 -9.74 -17.88
C ILE A 117 11.88 -11.12 -18.43
N ASP A 118 11.72 -12.12 -17.57
CA ASP A 118 11.80 -13.54 -17.92
C ASP A 118 10.71 -14.24 -17.10
N ILE A 119 9.59 -14.55 -17.74
CA ILE A 119 8.37 -15.07 -17.12
C ILE A 119 7.95 -16.35 -17.82
N SER A 120 7.59 -17.36 -17.03
CA SER A 120 7.06 -18.65 -17.48
C SER A 120 5.64 -18.84 -16.97
N ILE A 121 4.76 -19.29 -17.88
CA ILE A 121 3.35 -19.61 -17.63
C ILE A 121 3.12 -21.06 -18.01
N ILE A 122 2.94 -21.92 -17.00
CA ILE A 122 2.83 -23.37 -17.18
C ILE A 122 1.59 -23.88 -16.45
N GLY A 123 0.85 -24.80 -17.07
CA GLY A 123 -0.20 -25.54 -16.38
C GLY A 123 -1.54 -25.49 -17.09
N LYS A 124 -2.61 -25.92 -16.41
CA LYS A 124 -3.95 -26.09 -16.99
C LYS A 124 -5.04 -25.78 -15.96
N ASP A 125 -5.23 -26.71 -15.02
CA ASP A 125 -6.20 -26.58 -13.93
C ASP A 125 -5.61 -25.71 -12.80
N THR A 126 -4.30 -25.88 -12.59
CA THR A 126 -3.44 -24.93 -11.88
C THR A 126 -2.50 -24.29 -12.90
N ILE A 127 -2.45 -22.97 -12.93
CA ILE A 127 -1.55 -22.18 -13.76
C ILE A 127 -0.49 -21.58 -12.85
N ASP A 128 0.77 -21.95 -13.08
CA ASP A 128 1.93 -21.40 -12.38
C ASP A 128 2.54 -20.28 -13.24
N ILE A 129 2.53 -19.06 -12.70
CA ILE A 129 3.18 -17.88 -13.28
C ILE A 129 4.41 -17.58 -12.42
N SER A 130 5.59 -17.77 -12.99
CA SER A 130 6.85 -17.64 -12.24
C SER A 130 7.95 -17.01 -13.06
N GLY A 131 8.87 -16.31 -12.41
CA GLY A 131 10.00 -15.70 -13.10
C GLY A 131 10.56 -14.47 -12.40
N THR A 132 11.27 -13.65 -13.17
CA THR A 132 11.97 -12.46 -12.67
C THR A 132 11.60 -11.24 -13.50
N ILE A 133 11.41 -10.11 -12.81
CA ILE A 133 11.25 -8.79 -13.40
C ILE A 133 12.35 -7.92 -12.80
N ASN A 134 13.48 -7.80 -13.50
CA ASN A 134 14.58 -6.97 -13.06
C ASN A 134 14.20 -5.51 -13.26
N ALA A 135 13.93 -4.81 -12.16
CA ALA A 135 13.60 -3.40 -12.17
C ALA A 135 14.92 -2.61 -12.24
N ARG A 136 15.15 -1.90 -13.34
CA ARG A 136 16.41 -1.14 -13.51
C ARG A 136 16.26 0.26 -12.93
N ASN A 137 15.43 1.08 -13.57
CA ASN A 137 15.12 2.43 -13.12
C ASN A 137 13.62 2.65 -13.24
N GLY A 138 13.02 3.18 -12.18
CA GLY A 138 11.61 3.46 -12.15
C GLY A 138 11.20 4.21 -10.90
N ALA A 139 9.91 4.47 -10.81
CA ALA A 139 9.28 5.10 -9.68
C ALA A 139 7.91 4.49 -9.39
N ILE A 140 7.59 4.40 -8.11
CA ILE A 140 6.25 4.12 -7.60
C ILE A 140 5.75 5.42 -6.96
N TYR A 141 4.61 5.89 -7.42
CA TYR A 141 3.85 7.02 -6.91
C TYR A 141 2.57 6.48 -6.28
N LYS A 142 2.58 6.23 -4.97
CA LYS A 142 1.41 5.67 -4.30
C LYS A 142 1.28 6.14 -2.87
N GLU A 143 0.16 6.81 -2.60
CA GLU A 143 -0.22 7.19 -1.25
C GLU A 143 -0.39 5.96 -0.36
N PHE A 144 0.12 6.03 0.86
CA PHE A 144 -0.10 5.00 1.87
C PHE A 144 -1.56 5.05 2.34
N THR A 145 -2.44 4.36 1.62
CA THR A 145 -3.81 4.13 2.08
C THR A 145 -3.85 2.83 2.86
N SER A 146 -4.46 2.83 4.05
CA SER A 146 -4.91 1.59 4.70
C SER A 146 -6.04 1.01 3.87
N SER A 147 -5.73 0.30 2.79
CA SER A 147 -6.74 -0.46 2.08
C SER A 147 -7.05 -1.69 2.91
N GLU A 148 -8.28 -1.75 3.46
CA GLU A 148 -8.89 -3.03 3.76
C GLU A 148 -8.84 -3.83 2.45
N SER A 149 -8.04 -4.90 2.45
CA SER A 149 -8.09 -5.88 1.37
C SER A 149 -9.50 -6.45 1.39
N ASN A 150 -10.36 -5.95 0.50
CA ASN A 150 -11.58 -6.66 0.16
C ASN A 150 -11.14 -7.92 -0.60
N ASP A 151 -10.80 -8.96 0.16
CA ASP A 151 -10.73 -10.32 -0.34
C ASP A 151 -12.16 -10.75 -0.70
N ALA A 152 -12.65 -10.23 -1.83
CA ALA A 152 -13.70 -10.91 -2.55
C ALA A 152 -13.08 -12.17 -3.11
N SER A 153 -13.03 -13.22 -2.28
CA SER A 153 -12.84 -14.58 -2.74
C SER A 153 -14.01 -14.91 -3.67
N ASP A 154 -13.79 -14.75 -4.97
CA ASP A 154 -14.69 -15.33 -5.96
C ASP A 154 -14.45 -16.84 -5.94
N ASP A 155 -15.13 -17.52 -5.01
CA ASP A 155 -15.13 -18.98 -4.80
C ASP A 155 -15.61 -19.78 -6.04
N SER A 156 -15.80 -19.12 -7.18
CA SER A 156 -16.28 -19.70 -8.43
C SER A 156 -15.20 -19.87 -9.51
N GLU A 157 -13.94 -19.54 -9.24
CA GLU A 157 -12.86 -19.77 -10.22
C GLU A 157 -12.52 -21.26 -10.36
N ARG A 158 -12.82 -21.83 -11.53
CA ARG A 158 -12.47 -23.22 -11.91
C ARG A 158 -10.96 -23.45 -12.08
N THR A 159 -10.18 -22.39 -12.18
CA THR A 159 -8.74 -22.43 -12.45
C THR A 159 -8.02 -21.74 -11.32
N ILE A 160 -7.04 -22.43 -10.73
CA ILE A 160 -6.20 -21.90 -9.68
C ILE A 160 -4.97 -21.24 -10.33
N THR A 161 -4.61 -20.03 -9.92
CA THR A 161 -3.38 -19.38 -10.39
C THR A 161 -2.40 -19.18 -9.24
N ASN A 162 -1.21 -19.75 -9.39
CA ASN A 162 -0.09 -19.54 -8.48
C ASN A 162 0.87 -18.52 -9.06
N TYR A 163 1.41 -17.67 -8.20
CA TYR A 163 2.41 -16.66 -8.56
C TYR A 163 3.69 -16.87 -7.75
N ASN A 164 4.84 -16.74 -8.42
CA ASN A 164 6.15 -16.67 -7.80
C ASN A 164 7.08 -15.77 -8.63
N ILE A 165 7.05 -14.48 -8.33
CA ILE A 165 7.74 -13.44 -9.09
C ILE A 165 8.79 -12.79 -8.20
N ARG A 166 10.01 -12.64 -8.73
CA ARG A 166 11.07 -11.88 -8.06
C ARG A 166 11.29 -10.55 -8.77
N PHE A 167 11.54 -9.51 -8.00
CA PHE A 167 11.82 -8.15 -8.45
C PHE A 167 13.17 -7.68 -7.90
N PRO A 168 14.29 -8.13 -8.47
CA PRO A 168 15.60 -7.55 -8.19
C PRO A 168 15.64 -6.11 -8.71
N ILE A 169 16.10 -5.19 -7.88
CA ILE A 169 16.35 -3.79 -8.26
C ILE A 169 17.83 -3.70 -8.67
N GLU A 170 18.10 -3.56 -9.98
CA GLU A 170 19.47 -3.57 -10.52
C GLU A 170 20.21 -2.25 -10.31
N ASP A 171 19.52 -1.11 -10.47
CA ASP A 171 20.11 0.21 -10.22
C ASP A 171 19.49 0.86 -8.98
N SER A 172 18.47 1.70 -9.18
CA SER A 172 17.74 2.35 -8.10
C SER A 172 16.31 2.60 -8.51
N PHE A 173 15.41 2.40 -7.56
CA PHE A 173 13.98 2.59 -7.75
C PHE A 173 13.50 3.68 -6.80
N SER A 174 12.66 4.59 -7.26
CA SER A 174 12.13 5.67 -6.41
C SER A 174 10.78 5.26 -5.82
N ILE A 175 10.58 5.48 -4.52
CA ILE A 175 9.26 5.40 -3.87
C ILE A 175 8.86 6.80 -3.45
N ARG A 176 7.69 7.24 -3.90
CA ARG A 176 7.21 8.60 -3.71
C ARG A 176 5.74 8.63 -3.29
N ASN A 177 5.46 9.43 -2.26
CA ASN A 177 4.12 9.84 -1.87
C ASN A 177 4.18 11.13 -1.03
N SER A 178 3.06 11.50 -0.42
CA SER A 178 2.96 12.70 0.41
C SER A 178 3.87 12.69 1.66
N GLN A 179 4.39 11.54 2.10
CA GLN A 179 5.24 11.42 3.30
C GLN A 179 6.69 11.07 3.02
N ILE A 180 6.99 10.40 1.90
CA ILE A 180 8.32 9.86 1.59
C ILE A 180 8.68 10.14 0.13
N ASP A 181 9.92 10.57 -0.10
CA ASP A 181 10.61 10.45 -1.40
C ASP A 181 11.95 9.75 -1.16
N ALA A 182 12.08 8.51 -1.61
CA ALA A 182 13.25 7.70 -1.32
C ALA A 182 13.72 6.91 -2.53
N LYS A 183 15.04 6.71 -2.64
CA LYS A 183 15.66 5.75 -3.54
C LYS A 183 15.96 4.46 -2.79
N ILE A 184 15.59 3.35 -3.40
CA ILE A 184 15.75 2.03 -2.84
C ILE A 184 16.51 1.09 -3.78
N SER A 185 17.11 0.06 -3.17
CA SER A 185 17.73 -1.11 -3.80
C SER A 185 17.26 -2.39 -3.10
N GLY A 186 17.69 -3.55 -3.60
CA GLY A 186 17.41 -4.85 -3.00
C GLY A 186 16.55 -5.73 -3.89
N GLU A 187 15.81 -6.65 -3.27
CA GLU A 187 14.99 -7.63 -3.98
C GLU A 187 13.67 -7.87 -3.23
N LEU A 188 12.57 -7.83 -3.98
CA LEU A 188 11.25 -8.23 -3.49
C LEU A 188 10.79 -9.52 -4.18
N GLY A 189 10.53 -10.55 -3.40
CA GLY A 189 9.79 -11.74 -3.82
C GLY A 189 8.30 -11.57 -3.53
N MET A 190 7.47 -11.83 -4.52
CA MET A 190 6.01 -11.88 -4.39
C MET A 190 5.51 -13.26 -4.75
N SER A 191 4.75 -13.87 -3.85
CA SER A 191 4.15 -15.16 -4.09
C SER A 191 2.69 -15.22 -3.65
N LYS A 192 1.90 -16.02 -4.35
CA LYS A 192 0.53 -16.33 -3.99
C LYS A 192 0.26 -17.76 -4.41
N LEU A 193 -0.18 -18.58 -3.46
CA LEU A 193 -0.58 -19.96 -3.71
C LEU A 193 -2.10 -20.05 -3.59
N TYR A 194 -2.74 -20.66 -4.58
CA TYR A 194 -4.20 -20.85 -4.57
C TYR A 194 -4.97 -19.51 -4.46
N SER A 195 -6.03 -19.48 -3.65
CA SER A 195 -6.84 -18.31 -3.34
C SER A 195 -6.36 -17.55 -2.11
N GLU A 196 -5.14 -17.83 -1.62
CA GLU A 196 -4.61 -17.18 -0.41
C GLU A 196 -4.22 -15.71 -0.67
N THR A 197 -3.88 -15.01 0.41
CA THR A 197 -3.35 -13.65 0.36
C THR A 197 -1.93 -13.65 -0.25
N TRP A 198 -1.48 -12.47 -0.69
CA TRP A 198 -0.11 -12.30 -1.19
C TRP A 198 0.91 -12.38 -0.05
N ASN A 199 1.98 -13.12 -0.30
CA ASN A 199 3.16 -13.24 0.55
C ASN A 199 4.32 -12.48 -0.07
N TYR A 200 5.04 -11.74 0.77
CA TYR A 200 6.17 -10.91 0.37
C TYR A 200 7.43 -11.37 1.10
N SER A 201 8.56 -11.48 0.41
CA SER A 201 9.84 -11.91 0.98
C SER A 201 10.98 -11.06 0.42
N GLY A 202 12.12 -11.04 1.11
CA GLY A 202 13.32 -10.33 0.63
C GLY A 202 13.64 -9.11 1.48
N GLU A 203 14.48 -8.24 0.94
CA GLU A 203 15.02 -7.09 1.65
C GLU A 203 15.09 -5.90 0.71
N ILE A 204 14.57 -4.77 1.18
CA ILE A 204 14.62 -3.48 0.52
C ILE A 204 15.51 -2.55 1.35
N GLU A 205 16.54 -2.00 0.73
CA GLU A 205 17.45 -1.05 1.34
C GLU A 205 17.08 0.37 0.88
N PHE A 206 17.00 1.29 1.85
CA PHE A 206 16.86 2.72 1.61
C PHE A 206 18.26 3.31 1.50
N ILE A 207 18.60 3.82 0.31
CA ILE A 207 19.94 4.34 -0.01
C ILE A 207 20.04 5.81 0.39
N GLU A 208 19.01 6.57 0.02
CA GLU A 208 18.82 7.97 0.35
C GLU A 208 17.35 8.32 0.23
N GLY A 209 16.92 9.36 0.93
CA GLY A 209 15.58 9.85 0.82
C GLY A 209 15.25 10.90 1.85
N GLN A 210 14.00 11.34 1.78
CA GLN A 210 13.42 12.34 2.64
C GLN A 210 12.13 11.78 3.22
N ILE A 211 11.93 12.00 4.51
CA ILE A 211 10.64 11.87 5.17
C ILE A 211 10.13 13.29 5.40
N TYR A 212 9.01 13.61 4.78
CA TYR A 212 8.32 14.87 4.98
C TYR A 212 7.57 14.82 6.30
N TYR A 213 8.12 15.47 7.32
CA TYR A 213 7.45 15.64 8.60
C TYR A 213 6.49 16.83 8.50
N TYR A 214 5.27 16.64 8.98
CA TYR A 214 4.11 17.46 8.62
C TYR A 214 4.15 18.92 9.09
N LEU A 215 5.13 19.31 9.92
CA LEU A 215 5.37 20.68 10.37
C LEU A 215 6.37 21.46 9.50
N GLY A 216 6.70 20.91 8.32
CA GLY A 216 7.59 21.53 7.34
C GLY A 216 9.07 21.24 7.57
N ASP A 217 9.38 20.43 8.58
CA ASP A 217 10.72 19.87 8.75
C ASP A 217 10.88 18.64 7.86
N VAL A 218 12.03 18.53 7.22
CA VAL A 218 12.35 17.41 6.35
C VAL A 218 13.43 16.61 7.06
N PHE A 219 13.14 15.34 7.33
CA PHE A 219 14.16 14.40 7.75
C PHE A 219 14.82 13.87 6.49
N GLU A 220 16.05 14.29 6.27
CA GLU A 220 16.88 13.91 5.14
C GLU A 220 17.71 12.67 5.48
N ASN A 221 18.48 12.19 4.50
CA ASN A 221 19.36 11.03 4.66
C ASN A 221 18.63 9.77 5.15
N LEU A 222 17.39 9.55 4.72
CA LEU A 222 16.66 8.31 5.00
C LEU A 222 17.47 7.10 4.52
N LYS A 223 17.87 6.26 5.46
CA LYS A 223 18.67 5.05 5.24
C LYS A 223 18.23 3.92 6.15
N GLY A 224 18.51 2.69 5.73
CA GLY A 224 18.21 1.50 6.52
C GLY A 224 17.50 0.45 5.68
N THR A 225 16.84 -0.50 6.34
CA THR A 225 16.28 -1.68 5.67
C THR A 225 14.82 -1.93 6.03
N MET A 226 14.13 -2.57 5.09
CA MET A 226 12.80 -3.12 5.25
C MET A 226 12.86 -4.59 4.83
N VAL A 227 12.64 -5.49 5.79
CA VAL A 227 12.80 -6.94 5.59
C VAL A 227 11.44 -7.62 5.62
N PHE A 228 11.21 -8.52 4.67
CA PHE A 228 9.98 -9.31 4.55
C PHE A 228 10.25 -10.79 4.84
N ASP A 229 9.39 -11.40 5.66
CA ASP A 229 9.57 -12.77 6.18
C ASP A 229 8.90 -13.86 5.33
N GLY A 230 8.19 -13.49 4.26
CA GLY A 230 7.43 -14.42 3.43
C GLY A 230 5.98 -14.65 3.89
N GLN A 231 5.47 -13.91 4.89
CA GLN A 231 4.14 -14.14 5.46
C GLN A 231 3.27 -12.88 5.48
N GLY A 232 2.39 -12.78 4.49
CA GLY A 232 1.57 -11.60 4.27
C GLY A 232 2.42 -10.35 4.02
N PHE A 233 1.82 -9.17 4.21
CA PHE A 233 2.51 -7.88 4.14
C PHE A 233 2.82 -7.36 5.56
N ASN A 234 3.85 -7.90 6.19
CA ASN A 234 4.26 -7.52 7.54
C ASN A 234 5.76 -7.22 7.63
N PRO A 235 6.28 -6.23 6.89
CA PRO A 235 7.72 -5.96 6.90
C PRO A 235 8.20 -5.47 8.27
N PHE A 236 9.44 -5.80 8.57
CA PHE A 236 10.18 -5.27 9.71
C PHE A 236 11.04 -4.09 9.25
N LEU A 237 10.97 -2.98 9.97
CA LEU A 237 11.68 -1.74 9.65
C LEU A 237 12.88 -1.55 10.57
N GLU A 238 13.99 -1.13 10.00
CA GLU A 238 15.13 -0.56 10.72
C GLU A 238 15.63 0.63 9.89
N LEU A 239 15.07 1.81 10.15
CA LEU A 239 15.32 3.03 9.38
C LEU A 239 15.88 4.13 10.26
N SER A 240 16.66 5.01 9.66
CA SER A 240 17.19 6.23 10.27
C SER A 240 17.12 7.39 9.28
N ALA A 241 16.84 8.58 9.78
CA ALA A 241 16.90 9.83 9.02
C ALA A 241 17.30 10.96 9.98
N SER A 242 17.78 12.10 9.47
CA SER A 242 18.16 13.23 10.32
C SER A 242 17.64 14.56 9.80
N THR A 243 17.43 15.50 10.72
CA THR A 243 17.08 16.88 10.40
C THR A 243 17.87 17.83 11.29
N LYS A 244 18.01 19.08 10.88
CA LYS A 244 18.76 20.09 11.63
C LYS A 244 17.83 21.18 12.13
N ILE A 245 17.80 21.39 13.45
CA ILE A 245 17.01 22.45 14.10
C ILE A 245 17.96 23.36 14.88
N GLY A 246 18.12 24.60 14.40
CA GLY A 246 19.14 25.51 14.92
C GLY A 246 20.55 24.96 14.67
N ASP A 247 21.31 24.72 15.75
CA ASP A 247 22.64 24.11 15.73
C ASP A 247 22.65 22.63 16.14
N ALA A 248 21.48 22.03 16.41
CA ALA A 248 21.33 20.63 16.80
C ALA A 248 20.96 19.75 15.60
N GLU A 249 21.57 18.58 15.52
CA GLU A 249 21.16 17.49 14.66
C GLU A 249 20.20 16.58 15.43
N ILE A 250 19.02 16.36 14.85
CA ILE A 250 17.99 15.47 15.37
C ILE A 250 17.96 14.22 14.51
N ILE A 251 18.15 13.07 15.14
CA ILE A 251 18.10 11.76 14.49
C ILE A 251 16.75 11.12 14.79
N LEU A 252 16.04 10.71 13.75
CA LEU A 252 14.86 9.86 13.82
C LEU A 252 15.26 8.42 13.55
N GLY A 253 14.99 7.53 14.50
CA GLY A 253 15.06 6.08 14.32
C GLY A 253 13.66 5.46 14.27
N VAL A 254 13.44 4.57 13.32
CA VAL A 254 12.19 3.77 13.20
C VAL A 254 12.57 2.29 13.23
N PHE A 255 12.06 1.58 14.23
CA PHE A 255 12.43 0.18 14.46
C PHE A 255 11.19 -0.68 14.77
N GLY A 256 11.05 -1.84 14.13
CA GLY A 256 10.00 -2.80 14.45
C GLY A 256 9.03 -3.07 13.30
N PRO A 257 7.93 -3.81 13.58
CA PRO A 257 6.91 -4.13 12.59
C PRO A 257 6.27 -2.89 11.95
N PHE A 258 6.00 -2.93 10.64
CA PHE A 258 5.46 -1.80 9.88
C PHE A 258 4.09 -1.29 10.36
N ASP A 259 3.23 -2.16 10.88
CA ASP A 259 1.91 -1.80 11.41
C ASP A 259 2.00 -0.99 12.72
N ASN A 260 3.05 -1.20 13.51
CA ASN A 260 3.28 -0.51 14.76
C ASN A 260 4.78 -0.40 15.10
N PRO A 261 5.55 0.40 14.36
CA PRO A 261 6.97 0.56 14.63
C PRO A 261 7.17 1.43 15.86
N GLU A 262 8.31 1.25 16.52
CA GLU A 262 8.84 2.13 17.54
C GLU A 262 9.55 3.30 16.86
N TRP A 263 9.25 4.51 17.32
CA TRP A 263 9.87 5.75 16.84
C TRP A 263 10.72 6.28 17.98
N ARG A 264 11.97 6.64 17.69
CA ARG A 264 12.91 7.22 18.66
C ARG A 264 13.53 8.47 18.10
N PHE A 265 13.63 9.49 18.93
CA PHE A 265 14.33 10.72 18.60
C PHE A 265 15.58 10.85 19.48
N ASP A 266 16.69 11.19 18.86
CA ASP A 266 17.96 11.46 19.53
C ASP A 266 18.56 12.78 19.04
N SER A 267 19.47 13.36 19.80
CA SER A 267 20.15 14.60 19.43
C SER A 267 21.61 14.60 19.84
N ASP A 268 22.46 15.13 18.97
CA ASP A 268 23.88 15.38 19.23
C ASP A 268 24.12 16.36 20.41
N LYS A 269 23.10 17.14 20.81
CA LYS A 269 23.13 18.06 21.96
C LYS A 269 22.64 17.45 23.27
N GLY A 270 22.23 16.17 23.27
CA GLY A 270 21.76 15.48 24.48
C GLY A 270 20.39 15.96 24.98
N TYR A 271 19.56 16.51 24.09
CA TYR A 271 18.17 16.84 24.39
C TYR A 271 17.39 15.59 24.79
N SER A 272 16.43 15.76 25.72
CA SER A 272 15.49 14.68 25.98
C SER A 272 14.52 14.54 24.81
N GLU A 273 13.96 13.35 24.61
CA GLU A 273 12.96 13.10 23.57
C GLU A 273 11.78 14.09 23.65
N SER A 274 11.37 14.48 24.87
CA SER A 274 10.33 15.49 25.09
C SER A 274 10.74 16.88 24.61
N ASP A 275 12.00 17.27 24.80
CA ASP A 275 12.53 18.55 24.30
C ASP A 275 12.64 18.54 22.77
N ILE A 276 13.05 17.42 22.18
CA ILE A 276 13.11 17.24 20.73
C ILE A 276 11.71 17.36 20.11
N LEU A 277 10.72 16.69 20.71
CA LEU A 277 9.32 16.80 20.26
C LEU A 277 8.80 18.23 20.37
N GLN A 278 9.18 18.97 21.41
CA GLN A 278 8.86 20.39 21.52
C GLN A 278 9.53 21.21 20.41
N LEU A 279 10.82 20.98 20.10
CA LEU A 279 11.53 21.66 19.03
C LEU A 279 10.90 21.43 17.66
N LEU A 280 10.52 20.19 17.35
CA LEU A 280 9.80 19.81 16.13
C LEU A 280 8.39 20.42 16.08
N THR A 281 7.73 20.63 17.23
CA THR A 281 6.35 21.14 17.32
C THR A 281 6.27 22.66 17.23
N PHE A 282 7.20 23.36 17.88
CA PHE A 282 7.14 24.81 18.08
C PHE A 282 8.03 25.59 17.12
N ASN A 283 8.47 24.96 16.01
CA ASN A 283 9.46 25.48 15.06
C ASN A 283 9.61 27.00 15.18
N THR A 284 10.76 27.41 15.70
CA THR A 284 11.13 28.76 16.16
C THR A 284 11.11 29.85 15.08
N ARG A 285 10.38 29.65 13.98
CA ARG A 285 10.09 30.62 12.92
C ARG A 285 9.15 31.77 13.36
N VAL A 286 9.14 32.10 14.65
CA VAL A 286 8.63 33.39 15.15
C VAL A 286 9.68 34.49 14.96
N SER A 287 10.94 34.17 14.65
CA SER A 287 11.98 35.20 14.61
C SER A 287 12.33 35.80 13.24
N GLU A 288 12.02 35.20 12.09
CA GLU A 288 12.42 35.79 10.80
C GLU A 288 11.36 35.56 9.70
N GLU A 289 10.73 36.66 9.29
CA GLU A 289 9.85 36.86 8.12
C GLU A 289 8.38 36.44 8.24
N GLY A 290 7.51 37.46 8.21
CA GLY A 290 6.07 37.37 8.48
C GLY A 290 5.27 36.57 7.46
N PHE A 291 5.01 35.30 7.78
CA PHE A 291 3.97 34.48 7.18
C PHE A 291 2.64 34.62 7.96
N SER A 292 1.54 34.83 7.24
CA SER A 292 0.18 34.87 7.81
C SER A 292 -0.29 33.47 8.21
N THR A 293 -0.69 33.32 9.47
CA THR A 293 -1.01 32.09 10.21
C THR A 293 -2.41 31.49 9.94
N GLU A 294 -3.09 31.85 8.86
CA GLU A 294 -4.50 31.46 8.66
C GLU A 294 -4.72 30.05 8.06
N GLY A 295 -3.67 29.30 7.73
CA GLY A 295 -3.78 27.96 7.12
C GLY A 295 -3.13 26.79 7.88
N LEU A 296 -2.36 27.05 8.93
CA LEU A 296 -1.50 26.04 9.61
C LEU A 296 -2.11 25.46 10.90
N GLY A 297 -3.32 25.88 11.27
CA GLY A 297 -3.86 25.65 12.62
C GLY A 297 -4.64 24.36 12.87
N THR A 298 -5.05 23.61 11.83
CA THR A 298 -6.05 22.53 12.02
C THR A 298 -5.54 21.12 11.68
N GLN A 299 -4.64 20.94 10.71
CA GLN A 299 -4.24 19.60 10.26
C GLN A 299 -2.97 19.07 10.98
N ALA A 300 -2.06 19.94 11.40
CA ALA A 300 -0.83 19.53 12.11
C ALA A 300 -1.07 19.15 13.58
N GLN A 301 -2.12 19.71 14.19
CA GLN A 301 -2.53 19.38 15.55
C GLN A 301 -3.23 18.01 15.63
N THR A 302 -3.76 17.49 14.51
CA THR A 302 -4.45 16.20 14.42
C THR A 302 -3.48 15.02 14.48
N ILE A 303 -2.25 15.14 13.95
CA ILE A 303 -1.27 14.03 13.91
C ILE A 303 -0.48 13.92 15.23
N LEU A 304 -0.09 15.05 15.84
CA LEU A 304 0.41 15.05 17.22
C LEU A 304 -0.67 14.59 18.19
N GLY A 305 -1.91 15.01 17.94
CA GLY A 305 -3.06 14.50 18.65
C GLY A 305 -3.14 12.97 18.55
N ALA A 306 -3.10 12.43 17.33
CA ALA A 306 -3.08 10.99 17.09
C ALA A 306 -1.87 10.26 17.71
N TYR A 307 -0.67 10.86 17.73
CA TYR A 307 0.51 10.31 18.38
C TYR A 307 0.35 10.25 19.90
N LEU A 308 -0.05 11.36 20.53
CA LEU A 308 -0.30 11.44 21.96
C LEU A 308 -1.45 10.51 22.37
N GLU A 309 -2.52 10.47 21.59
CA GLU A 309 -3.64 9.53 21.75
C GLU A 309 -3.11 8.10 21.76
N ARG A 310 -2.33 7.71 20.76
CA ARG A 310 -1.77 6.35 20.67
C ARG A 310 -0.80 6.02 21.81
N GLN A 311 0.02 6.97 22.26
CA GLN A 311 0.93 6.76 23.39
C GLN A 311 0.18 6.67 24.72
N LEU A 312 -0.84 7.52 24.93
CA LEU A 312 -1.69 7.48 26.12
C LEU A 312 -2.54 6.20 26.15
N GLU A 313 -3.07 5.74 25.01
CA GLU A 313 -3.77 4.46 24.89
C GLU A 313 -2.87 3.28 25.26
N LYS A 314 -1.64 3.23 24.70
CA LYS A 314 -0.62 2.22 25.01
C LYS A 314 -0.28 2.22 26.50
N ASN A 315 0.00 3.39 27.07
CA ASN A 315 0.35 3.52 28.48
C ASN A 315 -0.83 3.17 29.39
N PHE A 316 -2.05 3.54 29.04
CA PHE A 316 -3.26 3.15 29.77
C PHE A 316 -3.43 1.63 29.78
N ILE A 317 -3.31 0.97 28.62
CA ILE A 317 -3.40 -0.50 28.50
C ILE A 317 -2.30 -1.19 29.32
N LYS A 318 -1.04 -0.74 29.18
CA LYS A 318 0.12 -1.35 29.84
C LYS A 318 0.11 -1.14 31.37
N SER A 319 -0.21 0.07 31.83
CA SER A 319 -0.14 0.42 33.27
C SER A 319 -1.34 -0.07 34.08
N THR A 320 -2.54 -0.10 33.48
CA THR A 320 -3.76 -0.48 34.20
C THR A 320 -3.99 -1.99 34.20
N GLY A 321 -3.44 -2.72 33.23
CA GLY A 321 -3.67 -4.16 33.07
C GLY A 321 -5.13 -4.54 32.75
N LEU A 322 -6.00 -3.57 32.45
CA LEU A 322 -7.43 -3.82 32.26
C LEU A 322 -7.73 -4.64 30.99
N LYS A 323 -6.90 -4.49 29.95
CA LYS A 323 -7.01 -5.27 28.70
C LYS A 323 -6.52 -6.70 28.89
N SER A 324 -5.43 -6.91 29.61
CA SER A 324 -4.93 -8.26 29.94
C SER A 324 -5.82 -9.00 30.94
N SER A 325 -6.52 -8.28 31.81
CA SER A 325 -7.56 -8.82 32.70
C SER A 325 -8.90 -9.11 32.01
N GLY A 326 -9.06 -8.73 30.73
CA GLY A 326 -10.32 -8.89 29.99
C GLY A 326 -11.47 -7.98 30.44
N ILE A 327 -11.20 -6.97 31.26
CA ILE A 327 -12.21 -6.00 31.74
C ILE A 327 -12.61 -5.03 30.63
N ILE A 328 -11.66 -4.67 29.77
CA ILE A 328 -11.88 -3.87 28.58
C ILE A 328 -11.35 -4.61 27.35
N GLN A 329 -12.05 -4.46 26.21
CA GLN A 329 -11.58 -4.91 24.91
C GLN A 329 -10.60 -3.90 24.31
N ASP A 330 -10.89 -2.61 24.47
CA ASP A 330 -10.06 -1.56 23.91
C ASP A 330 -10.28 -0.21 24.59
N VAL A 331 -9.35 0.72 24.35
CA VAL A 331 -9.47 2.13 24.76
C VAL A 331 -9.13 3.01 23.57
N GLN A 332 -9.94 4.04 23.36
CA GLN A 332 -9.71 5.08 22.37
C GLN A 332 -9.61 6.43 23.07
N ILE A 333 -8.55 7.18 22.79
CA ILE A 333 -8.35 8.54 23.28
C ILE A 333 -8.47 9.48 22.08
N SER A 334 -9.09 10.63 22.27
CA SER A 334 -9.26 11.64 21.21
C SER A 334 -9.20 13.06 21.78
N GLY A 335 -8.93 14.05 20.94
CA GLY A 335 -8.98 15.47 21.34
C GLY A 335 -7.79 15.88 22.21
N THR A 336 -6.66 15.18 22.12
CA THR A 336 -5.42 15.58 22.83
C THR A 336 -4.83 16.88 22.29
N SER A 337 -5.26 17.33 21.11
CA SER A 337 -4.94 18.66 20.57
C SER A 337 -5.35 19.79 21.51
N GLU A 338 -6.38 19.60 22.35
CA GLU A 338 -6.84 20.57 23.37
C GLU A 338 -5.85 20.71 24.54
N LEU A 339 -4.99 19.70 24.78
CA LEU A 339 -3.90 19.76 25.77
C LEU A 339 -2.75 20.64 25.28
N ILE A 340 -2.59 20.73 23.96
CA ILE A 340 -1.53 21.49 23.29
C ILE A 340 -1.99 22.94 23.05
N ASN A 341 -3.26 23.13 22.65
CA ASN A 341 -3.86 24.45 22.44
C ASN A 341 -5.32 24.50 22.95
N PRO A 342 -5.58 25.11 24.12
CA PRO A 342 -6.87 25.01 24.82
C PRO A 342 -8.04 25.78 24.18
N ASN A 343 -7.93 26.31 22.96
CA ASN A 343 -8.96 27.18 22.36
C ASN A 343 -9.59 26.65 21.05
N GLN A 344 -9.43 25.35 20.74
CA GLN A 344 -9.84 24.75 19.46
C GLN A 344 -11.29 24.18 19.44
N GLY A 345 -11.96 24.07 20.60
CA GLY A 345 -13.37 23.65 20.66
C GLY A 345 -13.65 22.13 20.55
N GLU A 346 -12.63 21.29 20.40
CA GLU A 346 -12.74 19.82 20.54
C GLU A 346 -12.53 19.40 22.00
N GLU A 347 -13.45 18.62 22.59
CA GLU A 347 -13.30 18.10 23.96
C GLU A 347 -12.37 16.87 23.98
N PHE A 348 -11.32 16.88 24.82
CA PHE A 348 -10.55 15.67 25.14
C PHE A 348 -11.48 14.54 25.61
N SER A 349 -11.33 13.34 25.05
CA SER A 349 -12.16 12.18 25.41
C SER A 349 -11.39 10.88 25.56
N ILE A 350 -11.84 10.06 26.50
CA ILE A 350 -11.39 8.68 26.70
C ILE A 350 -12.63 7.79 26.57
N ASN A 351 -12.61 6.86 25.63
CA ASN A 351 -13.68 5.88 25.40
C ASN A 351 -13.14 4.47 25.66
N ALA A 352 -13.60 3.83 26.73
CA ALA A 352 -13.25 2.46 27.07
C ALA A 352 -14.38 1.51 26.64
N ARG A 353 -14.06 0.56 25.76
CA ARG A 353 -15.00 -0.48 25.33
C ARG A 353 -14.90 -1.68 26.27
N LEU A 354 -15.99 -1.96 26.97
CA LEU A 354 -16.08 -3.09 27.89
C LEU A 354 -16.39 -4.38 27.10
N ASN A 355 -17.36 -4.30 26.17
CA ASN A 355 -17.73 -5.38 25.26
C ASN A 355 -18.40 -4.84 23.99
N GLN A 356 -19.00 -5.71 23.18
CA GLN A 356 -19.68 -5.32 21.92
C GLN A 356 -20.88 -4.38 22.14
N SER A 357 -21.53 -4.45 23.30
CA SER A 357 -22.73 -3.68 23.63
C SER A 357 -22.48 -2.50 24.57
N PHE A 358 -21.40 -2.49 25.34
CA PHE A 358 -21.17 -1.49 26.39
C PHE A 358 -19.84 -0.74 26.22
N SER A 359 -19.93 0.59 26.29
CA SER A 359 -18.77 1.47 26.36
C SER A 359 -18.96 2.58 27.39
N LEU A 360 -17.86 2.92 28.08
CA LEU A 360 -17.75 4.04 29.00
C LEU A 360 -16.99 5.17 28.31
N SER A 361 -17.40 6.40 28.53
CA SER A 361 -16.77 7.60 27.98
C SER A 361 -16.54 8.64 29.07
N TYR A 362 -15.39 9.30 29.04
CA TYR A 362 -15.10 10.49 29.81
C TYR A 362 -14.73 11.60 28.86
N LYS A 363 -15.31 12.78 29.04
CA LYS A 363 -15.03 13.97 28.23
C LYS A 363 -14.68 15.14 29.13
N ARG A 364 -13.69 15.92 28.72
CA ARG A 364 -13.22 17.11 29.43
C ARG A 364 -12.82 18.16 28.41
N SER A 365 -13.17 19.43 28.67
CA SER A 365 -12.60 20.56 27.96
C SER A 365 -11.45 21.18 28.77
N PHE A 366 -10.38 21.54 28.09
CA PHE A 366 -9.24 22.25 28.68
C PHE A 366 -9.25 23.77 28.40
N SER A 367 -10.27 24.27 27.72
CA SER A 367 -10.47 25.71 27.50
C SER A 367 -10.74 26.47 28.79
N LEU A 368 -10.14 27.65 28.95
CA LEU A 368 -10.34 28.55 30.10
C LEU A 368 -11.80 28.98 30.26
N GLU A 369 -12.59 29.00 29.17
CA GLU A 369 -14.02 29.35 29.19
C GLU A 369 -14.93 28.14 29.47
N ALA A 370 -14.42 26.91 29.34
CA ALA A 370 -15.18 25.66 29.45
C ALA A 370 -14.59 24.64 30.45
N ALA A 371 -13.62 25.04 31.27
CA ALA A 371 -12.84 24.19 32.17
C ALA A 371 -13.65 23.40 33.22
N TYR A 372 -14.95 23.69 33.38
CA TYR A 372 -15.89 23.06 34.32
C TYR A 372 -16.96 22.18 33.63
N LYS A 373 -16.74 21.76 32.38
CA LYS A 373 -17.72 20.98 31.59
C LYS A 373 -17.31 19.51 31.41
N ASN A 374 -16.82 18.85 32.47
CA ASN A 374 -16.59 17.40 32.41
C ASN A 374 -17.90 16.64 32.27
N LYS A 375 -17.87 15.55 31.50
CA LYS A 375 -19.01 14.65 31.31
C LYS A 375 -18.55 13.21 31.42
N VAL A 376 -19.31 12.41 32.14
CA VAL A 376 -19.16 10.96 32.16
C VAL A 376 -20.35 10.37 31.40
N GLY A 377 -20.08 9.51 30.43
CA GLY A 377 -21.10 8.93 29.57
C GLY A 377 -21.02 7.41 29.51
N VAL A 378 -22.18 6.77 29.42
CA VAL A 378 -22.31 5.34 29.16
C VAL A 378 -23.11 5.17 27.87
N GLU A 379 -22.59 4.35 26.95
CA GLU A 379 -23.33 3.94 25.76
C GLU A 379 -23.64 2.44 25.84
N TYR A 380 -24.92 2.12 25.59
CA TYR A 380 -25.43 0.77 25.43
C TYR A 380 -25.98 0.57 24.01
N LYS A 381 -25.31 -0.28 23.23
CA LYS A 381 -25.72 -0.66 21.87
C LYS A 381 -26.68 -1.85 21.95
N LEU A 382 -27.94 -1.59 21.65
CA LEU A 382 -29.00 -2.60 21.60
C LEU A 382 -28.90 -3.43 20.32
N ASN A 383 -28.56 -2.80 19.20
CA ASN A 383 -28.24 -3.44 17.92
C ASN A 383 -27.35 -2.51 17.08
N PRO A 384 -26.81 -2.96 15.92
CA PRO A 384 -25.92 -2.13 15.09
C PRO A 384 -26.52 -0.78 14.65
N ASN A 385 -27.85 -0.67 14.62
CA ASN A 385 -28.59 0.49 14.13
C ASN A 385 -29.18 1.34 15.26
N PHE A 386 -29.10 0.91 16.52
CA PHE A 386 -29.73 1.59 17.65
C PHE A 386 -28.86 1.53 18.92
N SER A 387 -28.54 2.71 19.47
CA SER A 387 -27.85 2.83 20.76
C SER A 387 -28.48 3.88 21.67
N VAL A 388 -28.38 3.63 22.98
CA VAL A 388 -28.77 4.54 24.05
C VAL A 388 -27.51 5.10 24.68
N ILE A 389 -27.46 6.42 24.83
CA ILE A 389 -26.32 7.12 25.41
C ILE A 389 -26.84 7.95 26.58
N GLY A 390 -26.35 7.66 27.78
CA GLY A 390 -26.58 8.47 28.98
C GLY A 390 -25.32 9.25 29.31
N ASN A 391 -25.43 10.54 29.60
CA ASN A 391 -24.31 11.37 30.06
C ASN A 391 -24.72 12.11 31.34
N VAL A 392 -23.76 12.30 32.23
CA VAL A 392 -23.88 13.11 33.45
C VAL A 392 -22.78 14.16 33.43
N ASP A 393 -23.16 15.43 33.59
CA ASP A 393 -22.20 16.51 33.74
C ASP A 393 -21.80 16.75 35.20
N GLU A 394 -20.84 17.64 35.44
CA GLU A 394 -20.36 17.99 36.78
C GLU A 394 -21.43 18.53 37.73
N SER A 395 -22.51 19.10 37.19
CA SER A 395 -23.64 19.61 37.98
C SER A 395 -24.65 18.52 38.37
N GLY A 396 -24.40 17.27 37.95
CA GLY A 396 -25.28 16.13 38.18
C GLY A 396 -26.49 16.10 37.24
N GLN A 397 -26.52 16.95 36.19
CA GLN A 397 -27.59 16.91 35.21
C GLN A 397 -27.40 15.72 34.27
N VAL A 398 -28.46 14.92 34.16
CA VAL A 398 -28.48 13.71 33.34
C VAL A 398 -29.09 14.03 31.98
N GLN A 399 -28.38 13.67 30.91
CA GLN A 399 -28.85 13.77 29.53
C GLN A 399 -28.91 12.38 28.90
N MET A 400 -30.07 12.01 28.36
CA MET A 400 -30.25 10.78 27.59
C MET A 400 -30.44 11.10 26.11
N LYS A 401 -29.73 10.38 25.24
CA LYS A 401 -29.80 10.49 23.78
C LYS A 401 -29.98 9.12 23.16
N PHE A 402 -30.81 9.05 22.12
CA PHE A 402 -31.00 7.86 21.30
C PHE A 402 -30.37 8.08 19.94
N ARG A 403 -29.53 7.15 19.50
CA ARG A 403 -28.87 7.21 18.19
C ARG A 403 -29.44 6.11 17.30
N VAL A 404 -29.95 6.51 16.13
CA VAL A 404 -30.46 5.60 15.11
C VAL A 404 -29.65 5.77 13.83
N ARG A 405 -29.05 4.69 13.32
CA ARG A 405 -28.35 4.68 12.04
C ARG A 405 -29.25 4.04 10.98
N ARG A 406 -29.54 4.76 9.89
CA ARG A 406 -30.25 4.21 8.73
C ARG A 406 -29.24 3.88 7.64
N VAL A 407 -29.22 2.62 7.23
CA VAL A 407 -28.49 2.16 6.05
C VAL A 407 -29.45 2.34 4.87
N TYR A 408 -29.03 3.05 3.82
CA TYR A 408 -29.74 3.15 2.55
C TYR A 408 -29.07 2.22 1.53
#